data_AF-R1FP52-F1
#
_entry.id   AF-R1FP52-F1
#
_cell.length_a   1.000
_cell.length_b   1.000
_cell.length_c   1.000
_cell.angle_alpha   90.00
_cell.angle_beta   90.00
_cell.angle_gamma   90.00
#
_symmetry.space_group_name_H-M   'P 1'
#
loop_
_entity.id
_entity.type
_entity.pdbx_description
1 polymer ?
#
loop_
_entity_poly.entity_id
_entity_poly.type
_entity_poly.pdbx_seq_one_letter_code
_entity_poly.pdbx_strand_id
1 'polypeptide(L)' 'LDELQALDPLGYFAQPVDDEAIPEYRTVIPDPMDFSTMRVRLRRGEYSSPLQLADDFVLLCRNALVFNPSATNPYR' A
#
# COMPACT_ATOMS: atom_id res chain seq x y z
N LEU A 1 10.60 -2.54 -6.54
CA LEU A 1 9.21 -2.04 -6.59
C LEU A 1 8.45 -2.64 -7.75
N ASP A 2 8.99 -2.62 -8.97
CA ASP A 2 8.26 -3.16 -10.14
C ASP A 2 7.99 -4.66 -10.03
N GLU A 3 8.96 -5.44 -9.55
CA GLU A 3 8.76 -6.86 -9.24
C GLU A 3 7.68 -7.11 -8.17
N LEU A 4 7.59 -6.23 -7.16
CA LEU A 4 6.55 -6.33 -6.12
C LEU A 4 5.18 -5.96 -6.68
N GLN A 5 5.09 -4.92 -7.52
CA GLN A 5 3.83 -4.55 -8.15
C GLN A 5 3.37 -5.57 -9.19
N ALA A 6 4.28 -6.33 -9.80
CA ALA A 6 3.90 -7.44 -10.68
C ALA A 6 3.10 -8.54 -9.94
N LEU A 7 3.17 -8.61 -8.61
CA LEU A 7 2.34 -9.49 -7.78
C LEU A 7 0.92 -8.97 -7.55
N ASP A 8 0.63 -7.72 -7.96
CA ASP A 8 -0.68 -7.09 -7.92
C ASP A 8 -1.22 -6.88 -9.35
N PRO A 9 -1.66 -7.95 -10.04
CA PRO A 9 -2.11 -7.87 -11.44
C PRO A 9 -3.40 -7.06 -11.62
N LEU A 10 -4.17 -6.89 -10.55
CA LEU A 10 -5.42 -6.12 -10.56
C LEU A 10 -5.19 -4.63 -10.26
N GLY A 11 -3.98 -4.26 -9.82
CA GLY A 11 -3.59 -2.88 -9.58
C GLY A 11 -4.23 -2.25 -8.34
N TYR A 12 -4.66 -3.05 -7.37
CA TYR A 12 -5.30 -2.55 -6.14
C TYR A 12 -4.38 -1.65 -5.31
N PHE A 13 -3.06 -1.81 -5.44
CA PHE A 13 -2.04 -1.08 -4.70
C PHE A 13 -1.25 -0.12 -5.58
N ALA A 14 -1.66 0.05 -6.85
CA ALA A 14 -0.91 0.84 -7.82
C ALA A 14 -0.98 2.35 -7.57
N GLN A 15 -2.08 2.84 -7.01
CA GLN A 15 -2.38 4.24 -6.72
C GLN A 15 -2.98 4.36 -5.31
N PRO A 16 -2.99 5.56 -4.70
CA PRO A 16 -3.68 5.79 -3.44
C PRO A 16 -5.16 5.39 -3.56
N VAL A 17 -5.74 4.88 -2.47
CA VAL A 17 -7.18 4.69 -2.40
C VAL A 17 -7.88 6.05 -2.55
N ASP A 18 -8.90 6.08 -3.39
CA ASP A 18 -9.72 7.26 -3.63
C ASP A 18 -10.70 7.47 -2.47
N ASP A 19 -10.48 8.53 -1.68
CA ASP A 19 -11.31 8.83 -0.52
C ASP A 19 -12.71 9.32 -0.92
N GLU A 20 -12.93 9.80 -2.16
CA GLU A 20 -14.27 10.15 -2.63
C GLU A 20 -15.07 8.88 -2.91
N ALA A 21 -14.41 7.86 -3.46
CA ALA A 21 -15.01 6.56 -3.72
C ALA A 21 -15.18 5.72 -2.45
N ILE A 22 -14.27 5.84 -1.48
CA ILE A 22 -14.29 5.11 -0.20
C ILE A 22 -14.08 6.10 0.97
N PRO A 23 -15.11 6.86 1.36
CA PRO A 23 -15.02 7.90 2.39
C PRO A 23 -14.51 7.41 3.75
N GLU A 24 -14.84 6.17 4.10
CA GLU A 24 -14.41 5.54 5.35
C GLU A 24 -12.91 5.18 5.38
N TYR A 25 -12.22 5.14 4.24
CA TYR A 25 -10.85 4.62 4.17
C TYR A 25 -9.90 5.38 5.10
N ARG A 26 -9.89 6.71 5.06
CA ARG A 26 -9.06 7.54 5.96
C ARG A 26 -9.51 7.57 7.42
N THR A 27 -10.74 7.14 7.69
CA THR A 27 -11.20 7.00 9.08
C THR A 27 -10.66 5.73 9.73
N VAL A 28 -10.41 4.70 8.92
CA VAL A 28 -9.91 3.38 9.37
C VAL A 28 -8.38 3.30 9.23
N ILE A 29 -7.84 3.85 8.15
CA ILE A 29 -6.42 3.80 7.78
C ILE A 29 -5.80 5.18 8.00
N PRO A 30 -5.03 5.38 9.07
CA PRO A 30 -4.45 6.69 9.41
C PRO A 30 -3.31 7.09 8.46
N ASP A 31 -2.52 6.11 8.02
CA ASP A 31 -1.34 6.32 7.17
C ASP A 31 -1.47 5.51 5.87
N PRO A 32 -2.22 6.01 4.85
CA PRO A 32 -2.33 5.35 3.55
C PRO A 32 -0.96 5.14 2.89
N MET A 33 -0.83 4.04 2.15
CA MET A 33 0.36 3.75 1.35
C MET A 33 -0.04 3.01 0.08
N ASP A 34 0.74 3.22 -0.98
CA ASP A 34 0.58 2.64 -2.31
C ASP A 34 1.91 2.67 -3.08
N PHE A 35 2.03 1.89 -4.15
CA PHE A 35 3.27 1.81 -4.93
C PHE A 35 3.65 3.11 -5.63
N SER A 36 2.71 3.97 -5.99
CA SER A 36 3.03 5.26 -6.61
C SER A 36 3.63 6.23 -5.60
N THR A 37 3.09 6.27 -4.37
CA THR A 37 3.63 7.03 -3.26
C THR A 37 5.04 6.55 -2.91
N MET A 38 5.25 5.24 -2.79
CA MET A 38 6.59 4.67 -2.55
C MET A 38 7.59 5.05 -3.65
N ARG A 39 7.17 5.05 -4.92
CA ARG A 39 8.04 5.49 -6.03
C ARG A 39 8.39 6.97 -5.96
N VAL A 40 7.43 7.82 -5.58
CA VAL A 40 7.68 9.26 -5.41
C VAL A 40 8.70 9.48 -4.29
N ARG A 41 8.50 8.85 -3.12
CA ARG A 41 9.43 8.93 -1.98
C ARG A 41 10.83 8.46 -2.36
N LEU A 42 10.92 7.32 -3.04
CA LEU A 42 12.20 6.78 -3.53
C LEU A 42 12.91 7.76 -4.48
N ARG A 43 12.21 8.31 -5.48
CA ARG A 43 12.81 9.27 -6.42
C ARG A 43 13.24 10.57 -5.75
N ARG A 44 12.58 10.96 -4.67
CA ARG A 44 12.94 12.14 -3.87
C ARG A 44 14.06 11.89 -2.86
N GLY A 45 14.55 10.65 -2.76
CA GLY A 45 15.59 10.28 -1.79
C GLY A 45 15.10 10.29 -0.34
N GLU A 46 13.79 10.13 -0.12
CA GLU A 46 13.18 10.17 1.22
C GLU A 46 13.46 8.88 2.01
N TYR A 47 13.92 7.82 1.36
CA TYR A 47 14.42 6.61 2.01
C TYR A 47 15.93 6.70 2.24
N SER A 48 16.32 6.85 3.50
CA SER A 48 17.72 6.83 3.94
C SER A 48 18.31 5.40 4.00
N SER A 49 17.46 4.38 3.94
CA SER A 49 17.89 2.98 3.89
C SER A 49 16.85 2.09 3.19
N PRO A 50 17.25 0.90 2.68
CA PRO A 50 16.31 -0.08 2.15
C PRO A 50 15.28 -0.56 3.18
N LEU A 51 15.58 -0.48 4.48
CA LEU A 51 14.64 -0.86 5.54
C LEU A 51 13.44 0.08 5.57
N GLN A 52 13.62 1.39 5.37
CA GLN A 52 12.50 2.34 5.34
C GLN A 52 11.57 2.10 4.15
N LEU A 53 12.12 1.65 3.01
CA LEU A 53 11.31 1.22 1.86
C LEU A 53 10.50 -0.05 2.20
N ALA A 54 11.12 -1.00 2.92
CA ALA A 54 10.45 -2.21 3.38
C ALA A 54 9.35 -1.91 4.41
N ASP A 55 9.55 -0.92 5.28
CA ASP A 55 8.56 -0.47 6.26
C ASP A 55 7.30 0.06 5.56
N ASP A 56 7.45 0.88 4.50
CA ASP A 56 6.30 1.34 3.69
C ASP A 56 5.60 0.17 2.96
N PHE A 57 6.34 -0.85 2.52
CA PHE A 57 5.73 -2.05 1.94
C PHE A 57 4.94 -2.87 2.99
N VAL A 58 5.46 -2.99 4.21
CA VAL A 58 4.74 -3.64 5.32
C VAL A 58 3.50 -2.83 5.71
N LEU A 59 3.58 -1.50 5.69
CA LEU A 59 2.46 -0.61 5.93
C LEU A 59 1.36 -0.79 4.89
N LEU A 60 1.71 -0.84 3.60
CA LEU A 60 0.78 -1.18 2.49
C LEU A 60 -0.01 -2.46 2.79
N CYS A 61 0.69 -3.55 3.10
CA CYS A 61 0.08 -4.84 3.42
C CYS A 61 -0.79 -4.79 4.67
N ARG A 62 -0.34 -4.12 5.74
CA ARG A 62 -1.12 -3.96 6.98
C ARG A 62 -2.41 -3.19 6.75
N ASN A 63 -2.35 -2.09 6.00
CA ASN A 63 -3.53 -1.29 5.67
C ASN A 63 -4.56 -2.12 4.91
N ALA A 64 -4.10 -2.94 3.96
CA ALA A 64 -4.95 -3.85 3.21
C ALA A 64 -5.67 -4.85 4.12
N LEU A 65 -4.96 -5.45 5.09
CA LEU A 65 -5.53 -6.41 6.05
C LEU A 65 -6.49 -5.76 7.05
N VAL A 66 -6.17 -4.56 7.53
CA VAL A 66 -7.01 -3.81 8.47
C VAL A 66 -8.31 -3.37 7.80
N PHE A 67 -8.24 -2.84 6.58
CA PHE A 67 -9.42 -2.38 5.86
C PHE A 67 -10.25 -3.53 5.26
N ASN A 68 -9.59 -4.62 4.84
CA ASN A 68 -10.23 -5.79 4.23
C ASN A 68 -10.06 -7.07 5.08
N PRO A 69 -10.59 -7.13 6.31
CA PRO A 69 -10.38 -8.26 7.21
C PRO A 69 -10.99 -9.58 6.71
N SER A 70 -11.93 -9.54 5.76
CA SER A 70 -12.52 -10.72 5.10
C SER A 70 -11.70 -11.27 3.94
N ALA A 71 -10.68 -10.55 3.45
CA ALA A 71 -9.73 -11.06 2.45
C ALA A 71 -8.80 -12.16 2.99
N THR A 72 -8.94 -12.51 4.28
CA THR A 72 -8.11 -13.44 5.04
C THR A 72 -8.36 -14.92 4.72
N ASN A 73 -8.67 -15.28 3.48
CA ASN A 73 -8.44 -16.66 3.06
C ASN A 73 -7.84 -16.79 1.65
N PRO A 74 -6.52 -16.66 1.50
CA PRO A 74 -5.81 -17.08 0.29
C PRO A 74 -5.73 -18.63 0.11
N TYR A 75 -6.32 -19.43 1.01
CA TYR A 75 -6.32 -20.89 1.00
C TYR A 75 -7.74 -21.52 1.02
N ARG A 76 -8.76 -20.81 0.53
CA ARG A 76 -10.06 -21.41 0.20
C ARG A 76 -10.38 -21.28 -1.26
#